data_AF-A0A849YY89-F1
#
_entry.id   AF-A0A849YY89-F1
#
_cell.length_a   1.000
_cell.length_b   1.000
_cell.length_c   1.000
_cell.angle_alpha   90.00
_cell.angle_beta   90.00
_cell.angle_gamma   90.00
#
_symmetry.space_group_name_H-M   'P 1'
#
loop_
_entity.id
_entity.type
_entity.pdbx_description
1 polymer ?
#
loop_
_entity_poly.entity_id
_entity_poly.type
_entity_poly.pdbx_seq_one_letter_code
_entity_poly.pdbx_strand_id
1 'polypeptide(L)'
;MVWESHDAIRRRLDGERGRIEKRDGAAVALAYPSPYHAGMSSLGFQQVYKLIQASDGFRCARTFLPDDAAQREVTPLTYEDLRPLSHYPIIAFSVAYELELAGLVSMLERSDIPSLREERAEEHPFVLAGGPLTFSNPLPLAAFADAIVMGEAEELVVPVLE
;
A
#
# COMPACT_ATOMS: atom_id res chain seq x y z
N MET A 1 -20.29 6.35 -4.78
CA MET A 1 -18.92 6.01 -5.22
C MET A 1 -17.83 6.56 -4.28
N VAL A 2 -17.42 7.84 -4.31
CA VAL A 2 -16.39 8.35 -3.36
C VAL A 2 -16.91 8.44 -1.91
N TRP A 3 -18.15 8.91 -1.73
CA TRP A 3 -18.78 9.05 -0.41
C TRP A 3 -18.96 7.71 0.33
N GLU A 4 -19.33 6.64 -0.39
CA GLU A 4 -19.46 5.29 0.18
C GLU A 4 -18.11 4.74 0.67
N SER A 5 -17.03 5.10 -0.03
CA SER A 5 -15.67 4.70 0.36
C SER A 5 -15.22 5.40 1.64
N HIS A 6 -15.49 6.71 1.76
CA HIS A 6 -15.21 7.46 2.98
C HIS A 6 -15.94 6.88 4.19
N ASP A 7 -17.23 6.58 4.04
CA ASP A 7 -18.05 6.07 5.14
C ASP A 7 -17.68 4.64 5.53
N ALA A 8 -17.32 3.80 4.56
CA ALA A 8 -16.79 2.47 4.84
C ALA A 8 -15.47 2.53 5.62
N ILE A 9 -14.54 3.40 5.20
CA ILE A 9 -13.25 3.60 5.89
C ILE A 9 -13.47 4.11 7.31
N ARG A 10 -14.29 5.16 7.50
CA ARG A 10 -14.59 5.71 8.83
C ARG A 10 -15.16 4.66 9.76
N ARG A 11 -16.17 3.89 9.29
CA ARG A 11 -16.77 2.82 10.08
C ARG A 11 -15.77 1.75 10.50
N ARG A 12 -14.83 1.39 9.62
CA ARG A 12 -13.76 0.44 9.94
C ARG A 12 -12.81 0.99 11.00
N LEU A 13 -12.38 2.24 10.83
CA LEU A 13 -11.50 2.92 11.78
C LEU A 13 -12.13 3.09 13.16
N ASP A 14 -13.44 3.39 13.23
CA ASP A 14 -14.17 3.53 14.51
C ASP A 14 -14.22 2.21 15.30
N GLY A 15 -14.18 1.07 14.60
CA GLY A 15 -14.14 -0.26 15.20
C GLY A 15 -12.72 -0.84 15.37
N GLU A 16 -11.70 -0.18 14.82
CA GLU A 16 -10.33 -0.69 14.83
C GLU A 16 -9.66 -0.45 16.20
N ARG A 17 -8.85 -1.42 16.64
CA ARG A 17 -8.05 -1.32 17.87
C ARG A 17 -6.57 -1.44 17.55
N GLY A 18 -5.75 -0.65 18.22
CA GLY A 18 -4.29 -0.68 18.04
C GLY A 18 -3.75 0.17 16.89
N ARG A 19 -4.60 1.02 16.27
CA ARG A 19 -4.16 2.04 15.32
C ARG A 19 -3.17 2.99 15.99
N ILE A 20 -2.07 3.29 15.30
CA ILE A 20 -1.06 4.25 15.76
C ILE A 20 -1.33 5.59 15.07
N GLU A 21 -1.57 6.64 15.84
CA GLU A 21 -1.76 7.98 15.28
C GLU A 21 -0.41 8.71 15.15
N LYS A 22 -0.09 9.13 13.92
CA LYS A 22 1.10 9.91 13.62
C LYS A 22 0.84 10.81 12.42
N ARG A 23 1.24 12.08 12.50
CA ARG A 23 1.04 13.08 11.44
C ARG A 23 2.34 13.68 10.90
N ASP A 24 3.44 13.52 11.62
CA ASP A 24 4.76 14.05 11.23
C ASP A 24 5.57 13.03 10.43
N GLY A 25 6.52 13.51 9.63
CA GLY A 25 7.38 12.68 8.77
C GLY A 25 6.89 12.58 7.31
N ALA A 26 7.71 12.04 6.43
CA ALA A 26 7.37 11.80 5.02
C ALA A 26 6.27 10.75 4.88
N ALA A 27 5.31 10.99 3.99
CA ALA A 27 4.13 10.13 3.84
C ALA A 27 4.44 8.92 2.98
N VAL A 28 4.17 7.71 3.50
CA VAL A 28 4.28 6.46 2.76
C VAL A 28 2.92 5.81 2.68
N ALA A 29 2.44 5.54 1.46
CA ALA A 29 1.24 4.74 1.27
C ALA A 29 1.61 3.26 1.35
N LEU A 30 1.17 2.57 2.40
CA LEU A 30 1.36 1.13 2.55
C LEU A 30 0.14 0.40 1.97
N ALA A 31 0.30 -0.17 0.79
CA ALA A 31 -0.76 -0.77 0.01
C ALA A 31 -0.78 -2.30 0.17
N TYR A 32 -1.96 -2.82 0.49
CA TYR A 32 -2.24 -4.25 0.40
C TYR A 32 -3.18 -4.47 -0.81
N PRO A 33 -2.75 -5.17 -1.86
CA PRO A 33 -3.48 -5.32 -3.13
C PRO A 33 -4.63 -6.33 -3.06
N SER A 34 -5.40 -6.26 -1.98
CA SER A 34 -6.55 -7.12 -1.67
C SER A 34 -7.48 -6.41 -0.68
N PRO A 35 -8.68 -6.95 -0.42
CA PRO A 35 -9.62 -6.36 0.53
C PRO A 35 -9.05 -6.12 1.93
N TYR A 36 -9.64 -5.17 2.65
CA TYR A 36 -9.19 -4.74 3.98
C TYR A 36 -8.99 -5.90 4.95
N HIS A 37 -9.95 -6.82 5.03
CA HIS A 37 -9.87 -7.94 5.97
C HIS A 37 -8.68 -8.88 5.70
N ALA A 38 -8.25 -9.01 4.43
CA ALA A 38 -7.09 -9.82 4.06
C ALA A 38 -5.80 -9.15 4.55
N GLY A 39 -5.62 -7.86 4.28
CA GLY A 39 -4.42 -7.13 4.74
C GLY A 39 -4.37 -6.95 6.25
N MET A 40 -5.52 -6.79 6.93
CA MET A 40 -5.58 -6.78 8.39
C MET A 40 -5.32 -8.15 9.03
N SER A 41 -5.47 -9.24 8.26
CA SER A 41 -5.10 -10.59 8.70
C SER A 41 -3.63 -10.93 8.40
N SER A 42 -2.91 -10.06 7.68
CA SER A 42 -1.50 -10.25 7.35
C SER A 42 -0.59 -9.68 8.43
N LEU A 43 0.03 -10.56 9.23
CA LEU A 43 0.97 -10.15 10.27
C LEU A 43 2.15 -9.36 9.71
N GLY A 44 2.70 -9.78 8.57
CA GLY A 44 3.80 -9.07 7.90
C GLY A 44 3.41 -7.64 7.52
N PHE A 45 2.19 -7.44 6.99
CA PHE A 45 1.68 -6.11 6.68
C PHE A 45 1.53 -5.24 7.94
N GLN A 46 0.96 -5.79 9.01
CA GLN A 46 0.82 -5.08 10.30
C GLN A 46 2.19 -4.71 10.89
N GLN A 47 3.18 -5.59 10.74
CA GLN A 47 4.54 -5.37 11.22
C GLN A 47 5.23 -4.24 10.45
N VAL A 48 5.13 -4.24 9.12
CA VAL A 48 5.63 -3.13 8.28
C VAL A 48 4.96 -1.81 8.68
N TYR A 49 3.64 -1.78 8.82
CA TYR A 49 2.90 -0.61 9.29
C TYR A 49 3.46 -0.07 10.61
N LYS A 50 3.67 -0.96 11.59
CA LYS A 50 4.21 -0.61 12.91
C LYS A 50 5.63 -0.05 12.81
N LEU A 51 6.50 -0.66 11.99
CA LEU A 51 7.89 -0.22 11.81
C LEU A 51 7.96 1.18 11.20
N ILE A 52 7.17 1.45 10.15
CA ILE A 52 7.10 2.78 9.53
C ILE A 52 6.58 3.82 10.54
N GLN A 53 5.50 3.50 11.27
CA GLN A 53 4.95 4.42 12.26
C GLN A 53 5.93 4.69 13.42
N ALA A 54 6.77 3.73 13.79
CA ALA A 54 7.78 3.88 14.84
C ALA A 54 9.00 4.71 14.41
N SER A 55 9.26 4.88 13.11
CA SER A 55 10.41 5.64 12.59
C SER A 55 10.14 7.14 12.58
N ASP A 56 10.95 7.97 13.24
CA ASP A 56 10.75 9.42 13.31
C ASP A 56 10.66 10.13 11.95
N GLY A 57 11.25 9.57 10.89
CA GLY A 57 11.29 10.17 9.56
C GLY A 57 10.01 10.00 8.72
N PHE A 58 9.16 9.03 9.06
CA PHE A 58 8.05 8.62 8.19
C PHE A 58 6.71 8.49 8.93
N ARG A 59 5.63 8.63 8.17
CA ARG A 59 4.27 8.25 8.57
C ARG A 59 3.66 7.31 7.54
N CYS A 60 2.84 6.40 8.00
CA CYS A 60 2.24 5.36 7.19
C CYS A 60 0.74 5.60 7.01
N ALA A 61 0.29 5.54 5.75
CA ALA A 61 -1.11 5.55 5.39
C ALA A 61 -1.48 4.26 4.64
N ARG A 62 -2.31 3.42 5.24
CA ARG A 62 -2.71 2.12 4.72
C ARG A 62 -3.79 2.27 3.66
N THR A 63 -3.75 1.43 2.65
CA THR A 63 -4.78 1.38 1.60
C THR A 63 -4.98 -0.04 1.09
N PHE A 64 -6.20 -0.31 0.64
CA PHE A 64 -6.69 -1.63 0.30
C PHE A 64 -7.64 -1.52 -0.89
N LEU A 65 -7.86 -2.63 -1.59
CA LEU A 65 -8.94 -2.70 -2.56
C LEU A 65 -10.31 -2.77 -1.86
N PRO A 66 -11.39 -2.31 -2.50
CA PRO A 66 -12.74 -2.53 -2.01
C PRO A 66 -13.06 -4.02 -1.89
N ASP A 67 -13.93 -4.36 -0.93
CA ASP A 67 -14.36 -5.75 -0.69
C ASP A 67 -15.24 -6.28 -1.83
N ASP A 68 -16.03 -5.40 -2.46
CA ASP A 68 -16.99 -5.77 -3.49
C ASP A 68 -16.38 -5.58 -4.89
N ALA A 69 -16.44 -6.64 -5.68
CA ALA A 69 -16.05 -6.66 -7.08
C ALA A 69 -16.87 -5.68 -7.96
N ALA A 70 -18.08 -5.29 -7.54
CA ALA A 70 -18.86 -4.25 -8.18
C ALA A 70 -18.27 -2.84 -7.98
N GLN A 71 -17.38 -2.66 -6.99
CA GLN A 71 -16.68 -1.40 -6.69
C GLN A 71 -15.30 -1.34 -7.37
N ARG A 72 -15.11 -2.06 -8.47
CA ARG A 72 -13.85 -2.08 -9.23
C ARG A 72 -13.41 -0.72 -9.78
N GLU A 73 -14.36 0.17 -10.06
CA GLU A 73 -14.07 1.51 -10.59
C GLU A 73 -13.74 2.56 -9.52
N VAL A 74 -13.85 2.21 -8.23
CA VAL A 74 -13.67 3.17 -7.14
C VAL A 74 -12.18 3.45 -6.93
N THR A 75 -11.72 4.70 -6.91
CA THR A 75 -10.33 4.99 -6.54
C THR A 75 -10.01 4.53 -5.10
N PRO A 76 -8.99 3.69 -4.88
CA PRO A 76 -8.56 3.30 -3.53
C PRO A 76 -8.10 4.53 -2.75
N LEU A 77 -8.61 4.66 -1.53
CA LEU A 77 -8.24 5.75 -0.63
C LEU A 77 -7.48 5.20 0.57
N THR A 78 -6.49 5.97 1.00
CA THR A 78 -5.77 5.72 2.24
C THR A 78 -6.65 5.94 3.46
N TYR A 79 -6.45 5.15 4.50
CA TYR A 79 -7.30 5.13 5.69
C TYR A 79 -7.03 6.33 6.59
N GLU A 80 -5.76 6.72 6.71
CA GLU A 80 -5.30 7.74 7.63
C GLU A 80 -5.59 9.15 7.11
N ASP A 81 -5.50 9.35 5.79
CA ASP A 81 -5.61 10.68 5.17
C ASP A 81 -6.80 10.83 4.21
N LEU A 82 -7.50 9.74 3.85
CA LEU A 82 -8.57 9.72 2.83
C LEU A 82 -8.12 10.29 1.47
N ARG A 83 -6.89 9.96 1.08
CA ARG A 83 -6.28 10.42 -0.18
C ARG A 83 -5.98 9.26 -1.13
N PRO A 84 -6.08 9.47 -2.46
CA PRO A 84 -5.62 8.51 -3.46
C PRO A 84 -4.10 8.29 -3.36
N LEU A 85 -3.64 7.18 -3.95
CA LEU A 85 -2.22 6.81 -3.98
C LEU A 85 -1.34 7.83 -4.69
N SER A 86 -1.85 8.52 -5.71
CA SER A 86 -1.13 9.53 -6.49
C SER A 86 -0.70 10.76 -5.67
N HIS A 87 -1.20 10.94 -4.45
CA HIS A 87 -0.78 12.02 -3.55
C HIS A 87 0.42 11.68 -2.66
N TYR A 88 0.96 10.46 -2.76
CA TYR A 88 2.08 10.01 -1.93
C TYR A 88 3.38 9.99 -2.75
N PRO A 89 4.52 10.40 -2.16
CA PRO A 89 5.81 10.29 -2.83
C PRO A 89 6.27 8.83 -2.98
N ILE A 90 5.86 7.96 -2.06
CA ILE A 90 6.24 6.54 -2.03
C ILE A 90 4.99 5.68 -1.81
N ILE A 91 4.86 4.63 -2.61
CA ILE A 91 3.89 3.55 -2.41
C ILE A 91 4.67 2.27 -2.11
N ALA A 92 4.45 1.68 -0.94
CA ALA A 92 4.99 0.38 -0.56
C ALA A 92 3.91 -0.69 -0.67
N PHE A 93 4.00 -1.56 -1.66
CA PHE A 93 3.12 -2.71 -1.80
C PHE A 93 3.63 -3.89 -0.97
N SER A 94 2.72 -4.49 -0.20
CA SER A 94 2.93 -5.79 0.44
C SER A 94 2.19 -6.85 -0.36
N VAL A 95 2.94 -7.73 -1.03
CA VAL A 95 2.41 -8.76 -1.92
C VAL A 95 2.73 -10.14 -1.36
N ALA A 96 1.70 -10.85 -0.93
CA ALA A 96 1.79 -12.16 -0.32
C ALA A 96 1.76 -13.31 -1.35
N TYR A 97 1.06 -13.15 -2.47
CA TYR A 97 0.89 -14.20 -3.48
C TYR A 97 0.72 -13.66 -4.90
N GLU A 98 0.92 -14.51 -5.90
CA GLU A 98 0.90 -14.09 -7.32
C GLU A 98 -0.45 -13.49 -7.77
N LEU A 99 -1.57 -13.96 -7.21
CA LEU A 99 -2.91 -13.44 -7.57
C LEU A 99 -3.08 -11.96 -7.17
N GLU A 100 -2.29 -11.46 -6.21
CA GLU A 100 -2.30 -10.06 -5.78
C GLU A 100 -1.64 -9.11 -6.80
N LEU A 101 -0.94 -9.63 -7.82
CA LEU A 101 -0.37 -8.80 -8.90
C LEU A 101 -1.47 -8.05 -9.68
N ALA A 102 -2.59 -8.71 -9.96
CA ALA A 102 -3.73 -8.07 -10.60
C ALA A 102 -4.33 -6.96 -9.71
N GLY A 103 -4.29 -7.16 -8.39
CA GLY A 103 -4.72 -6.15 -7.42
C GLY A 103 -3.79 -4.95 -7.40
N LEU A 104 -2.48 -5.16 -7.45
CA LEU A 104 -1.47 -4.10 -7.52
C LEU A 104 -1.69 -3.24 -8.76
N VAL A 105 -1.81 -3.87 -9.94
CA VAL A 105 -2.09 -3.19 -11.21
C VAL A 105 -3.37 -2.37 -11.11
N SER A 106 -4.45 -2.98 -10.58
CA SER A 106 -5.72 -2.29 -10.38
C SER A 106 -5.58 -1.07 -9.48
N MET A 107 -4.83 -1.15 -8.37
CA MET A 107 -4.64 -0.02 -7.46
C MET A 107 -3.92 1.15 -8.12
N LEU A 108 -2.91 0.88 -8.95
CA LEU A 108 -2.17 1.90 -9.70
C LEU A 108 -3.09 2.58 -10.72
N GLU A 109 -3.73 1.80 -11.59
CA GLU A 109 -4.60 2.32 -12.66
C GLU A 109 -5.76 3.16 -12.11
N ARG A 110 -6.40 2.69 -11.02
CA ARG A 110 -7.52 3.41 -10.37
C ARG A 110 -7.11 4.67 -9.63
N SER A 111 -5.81 4.86 -9.44
CA SER A 111 -5.23 6.05 -8.81
C SER A 111 -4.57 6.97 -9.83
N ASP A 112 -4.82 6.76 -11.12
CA ASP A 112 -4.22 7.48 -12.25
C ASP A 112 -2.68 7.38 -12.28
N ILE A 113 -2.15 6.21 -11.91
CA ILE A 113 -0.71 5.91 -11.97
C ILE A 113 -0.48 4.82 -13.04
N PRO A 114 0.42 5.04 -14.02
CA PRO A 114 0.79 4.01 -14.98
C PRO A 114 1.26 2.73 -14.26
N SER A 115 0.64 1.60 -14.62
CA SER A 115 0.92 0.32 -13.96
C SER A 115 2.32 -0.18 -14.31
N LEU A 116 2.71 -0.04 -15.58
CA LEU A 116 4.05 -0.35 -16.04
C LEU A 116 5.05 0.71 -15.55
N ARG A 117 6.14 0.24 -14.97
CA ARG A 117 7.23 1.08 -14.46
C ARG A 117 7.78 2.01 -15.54
N GLU A 118 7.98 1.49 -16.75
CA GLU A 118 8.58 2.23 -17.87
C GLU A 118 7.72 3.39 -18.38
N GLU A 119 6.43 3.38 -18.04
CA GLU A 119 5.47 4.44 -18.39
C GLU A 119 5.37 5.53 -17.31
N ARG A 120 5.98 5.33 -16.13
CA ARG A 120 5.99 6.32 -15.05
C ARG A 120 7.08 7.38 -15.27
N ALA A 121 6.67 8.63 -15.18
CA ALA A 121 7.53 9.81 -15.15
C ALA A 121 7.84 10.28 -13.70
N GLU A 122 8.75 11.24 -13.54
CA GLU A 122 9.27 11.72 -12.24
C GLU A 122 8.19 12.26 -11.27
N GLU A 123 7.05 12.72 -11.80
CA GLU A 123 5.91 13.18 -11.00
C GLU A 123 5.10 12.04 -10.36
N HIS A 124 5.28 10.80 -10.81
CA HIS A 124 4.58 9.66 -10.27
C HIS A 124 5.25 9.14 -9.00
N PRO A 125 4.48 8.49 -8.10
CA PRO A 125 5.05 7.93 -6.87
C PRO A 125 6.12 6.87 -7.17
N PHE A 126 7.14 6.82 -6.31
CA PHE A 126 8.10 5.73 -6.31
C PHE A 126 7.45 4.46 -5.77
N VAL A 127 7.44 3.38 -6.55
CA VAL A 127 6.76 2.13 -6.19
C VAL A 127 7.74 1.11 -5.63
N LEU A 128 7.66 0.85 -4.33
CA LEU A 128 8.33 -0.26 -3.66
C LEU A 128 7.40 -1.47 -3.61
N ALA A 129 7.95 -2.66 -3.82
CA ALA A 129 7.23 -3.92 -3.61
C ALA A 129 8.01 -4.85 -2.67
N GLY A 130 7.31 -5.43 -1.71
CA GLY A 130 7.83 -6.39 -0.75
C GLY A 130 6.79 -7.47 -0.43
N GLY A 131 7.05 -8.25 0.61
CA GLY A 131 6.17 -9.31 1.09
C GLY A 131 6.59 -10.71 0.64
N PRO A 132 5.90 -11.77 1.12
CA PRO A 132 6.31 -13.16 0.91
C PRO A 132 6.56 -13.57 -0.55
N LEU A 133 5.86 -12.95 -1.51
CA LEU A 133 6.07 -13.25 -2.93
C LEU A 133 7.51 -12.95 -3.37
N THR A 134 8.14 -11.90 -2.86
CA THR A 134 9.48 -11.49 -3.29
C THR A 134 10.56 -12.49 -2.91
N PHE A 135 10.34 -13.32 -1.88
CA PHE A 135 11.21 -14.44 -1.52
C PHE A 135 11.11 -15.62 -2.48
N SER A 136 9.90 -15.88 -2.98
CA SER A 136 9.64 -17.03 -3.84
C SER A 136 9.97 -16.73 -5.30
N ASN A 137 9.49 -15.59 -5.80
CA ASN A 137 9.74 -15.14 -7.16
C ASN A 137 9.52 -13.62 -7.26
N PRO A 138 10.59 -12.79 -7.22
CA PRO A 138 10.46 -11.34 -7.33
C PRO A 138 10.21 -10.86 -8.77
N LEU A 139 10.57 -11.66 -9.78
CA LEU A 139 10.57 -11.23 -11.19
C LEU A 139 9.21 -10.72 -11.70
N PRO A 140 8.05 -11.30 -11.33
CA PRO A 140 6.75 -10.79 -11.77
C PRO A 140 6.47 -9.34 -11.35
N LEU A 141 7.10 -8.84 -10.29
CA LEU A 141 6.94 -7.46 -9.81
C LEU A 141 7.80 -6.47 -10.59
N ALA A 142 8.83 -6.92 -11.33
CA ALA A 142 9.81 -6.04 -11.96
C ALA A 142 9.22 -5.12 -13.04
N ALA A 143 8.12 -5.53 -13.67
CA ALA A 143 7.40 -4.71 -14.64
C ALA A 143 6.63 -3.56 -13.98
N PHE A 144 6.32 -3.66 -12.69
CA PHE A 144 5.40 -2.75 -11.99
C PHE A 144 6.05 -1.95 -10.85
N ALA A 145 7.16 -2.42 -10.29
CA ALA A 145 7.83 -1.80 -9.14
C ALA A 145 9.18 -1.15 -9.52
N ASP A 146 9.48 -0.02 -8.89
CA ASP A 146 10.75 0.69 -9.05
C ASP A 146 11.89 0.03 -8.28
N ALA A 147 11.58 -0.52 -7.10
CA ALA A 147 12.46 -1.41 -6.37
C ALA A 147 11.68 -2.55 -5.72
N ILE A 148 12.34 -3.70 -5.58
CA ILE A 148 11.80 -4.89 -4.93
C ILE A 148 12.64 -5.18 -3.70
N VAL A 149 11.99 -5.23 -2.54
CA VAL A 149 12.62 -5.54 -1.26
C VAL A 149 12.52 -7.05 -1.03
N MET A 150 13.68 -7.67 -0.88
CA MET A 150 13.83 -9.09 -0.54
C MET A 150 14.54 -9.18 0.82
N GLY A 151 14.00 -9.98 1.73
CA GLY A 151 14.52 -10.09 3.09
C GLY A 151 13.50 -9.70 4.15
N GLU A 152 13.96 -9.64 5.39
CA GLU A 152 13.12 -9.39 6.56
C GLU A 152 12.76 -7.90 6.66
N ALA A 153 11.49 -7.63 6.92
CA ALA A 153 10.94 -6.28 6.98
C ALA A 153 11.57 -5.46 8.11
N GLU A 154 11.86 -6.09 9.25
CA GLU A 154 12.42 -5.48 10.45
C GLU A 154 13.75 -4.76 10.18
N GLU A 155 14.57 -5.31 9.29
CA GLU A 155 15.89 -4.77 9.00
C GLU A 155 15.86 -3.77 7.84
N LEU A 156 14.92 -3.92 6.91
CA LEU A 156 14.97 -3.24 5.61
C LEU A 156 13.94 -2.13 5.43
N VAL A 157 12.81 -2.15 6.14
CA VAL A 157 11.69 -1.22 5.87
C VAL A 157 12.10 0.23 6.02
N VAL A 158 12.79 0.61 7.11
CA VAL A 158 13.17 2.01 7.32
C VAL A 158 14.34 2.42 6.41
N PRO A 159 15.45 1.66 6.33
CA PRO A 159 16.58 2.04 5.47
C PRO A 159 16.25 2.15 3.99
N VAL A 160 15.28 1.39 3.48
CA VAL A 160 14.85 1.47 2.07
C VAL A 160 13.99 2.71 1.78
N LEU A 161 13.39 3.31 2.81
CA LEU A 161 12.57 4.52 2.66
C LEU A 161 13.38 5.81 2.71
N GLU A 162 14.60 5.78 3.24
CA GLU A 162 15.55 6.91 3.33
C GLU A 162 16.23 7.22 1.98
#